data_AF-A0A960ZV20-F1
#
_entry.id   AF-A0A960ZV20-F1
#
_cell.length_a   1.000
_cell.length_b   1.000
_cell.length_c   1.000
_cell.angle_alpha   90.00
_cell.angle_beta   90.00
_cell.angle_gamma   90.00
#
_symmetry.space_group_name_H-M   'P 1'
#
loop_
_entity.id
_entity.type
_entity.pdbx_description
1 polymer ?
#
loop_
_entity_poly.entity_id
_entity_poly.type
_entity_poly.pdbx_seq_one_letter_code
_entity_poly.pdbx_strand_id
1 'polypeptide(L)' 'MPKPASQPVSPVTAQQRELHGVVRLAALSPQLTLGNVDVNVQAILAAASPLVFDQGARVIVCPELCLTGYSCADLF' A
#
# COMPACT_ATOMS: atom_id res chain seq x y z
N MET A 1 -16.86 -4.84 5.76
CA MET A 1 -17.37 -3.52 5.33
C MET A 1 -16.49 -3.01 4.20
N PRO A 2 -17.03 -2.63 3.04
CA PRO A 2 -16.25 -1.92 2.03
C PRO A 2 -15.77 -0.60 2.61
N LYS A 3 -14.47 -0.30 2.47
CA LYS A 3 -13.90 1.00 2.82
C LYS A 3 -14.66 2.07 2.03
N PRO A 4 -15.15 3.17 2.65
CA PRO A 4 -15.79 4.24 1.89
C PRO A 4 -14.82 4.73 0.80
N ALA A 5 -15.34 4.94 -0.40
CA ALA A 5 -14.56 5.42 -1.53
C ALA A 5 -13.90 6.75 -1.14
N SER A 6 -12.58 6.71 -0.93
CA SER A 6 -11.80 7.89 -0.58
C SER A 6 -11.65 8.74 -1.83
N GLN A 7 -12.14 9.98 -1.78
CA GLN A 7 -11.96 10.95 -2.84
C GLN A 7 -10.46 11.27 -3.03
N PRO A 8 -10.03 11.56 -4.27
CA PRO A 8 -8.67 12.01 -4.52
C PRO A 8 -8.37 13.27 -3.71
N VAL A 9 -7.23 13.29 -3.06
CA VAL A 9 -6.76 14.36 -2.19
C VAL A 9 -5.99 15.35 -3.03
N SER A 10 -6.48 16.60 -3.10
CA SER A 10 -5.75 17.68 -3.73
C SER A 10 -4.35 17.86 -3.12
N PRO A 11 -3.32 18.15 -3.93
CA PRO A 11 -1.93 18.27 -3.45
C PRO A 11 -1.77 19.32 -2.34
N VAL A 12 -2.53 20.42 -2.41
CA VAL A 12 -2.57 21.46 -1.37
C VAL A 12 -2.97 20.90 0.00
N THR A 13 -4.02 20.07 0.04
CA THR A 13 -4.52 19.46 1.29
C THR A 13 -3.53 18.45 1.87
N ALA A 14 -2.79 17.73 1.02
CA ALA A 14 -1.75 16.81 1.49
C ALA A 14 -0.59 17.58 2.15
N GLN A 15 -0.12 18.64 1.49
CA GLN A 15 0.99 19.46 1.97
C GLN A 15 0.64 20.22 3.25
N GLN A 16 -0.60 20.69 3.41
CA GLN A 16 -1.08 21.31 4.64
C GLN A 16 -1.01 20.36 5.84
N ARG A 17 -1.39 19.08 5.68
CA ARG A 17 -1.30 18.09 6.78
C ARG A 17 0.14 17.89 7.24
N GLU A 18 1.07 17.84 6.30
CA GLU A 18 2.50 17.68 6.58
C GLU A 18 3.07 18.89 7.32
N LEU A 19 2.64 20.12 6.96
CA LEU A 19 3.02 21.34 7.70
C LEU A 19 2.56 21.31 9.17
N HIS A 20 1.45 20.64 9.46
CA HIS A 20 0.96 20.43 10.82
C HIS A 20 1.63 19.23 11.52
N GLY A 21 2.64 18.60 10.91
CA GLY A 21 3.33 17.44 11.46
C GLY A 21 2.54 16.13 11.35
N VAL A 22 1.47 16.08 10.55
CA VAL A 22 0.64 14.89 10.37
C VAL A 22 1.03 14.15 9.09
N VAL A 23 1.38 12.88 9.22
CA VAL A 23 1.72 11.99 8.09
C VAL A 23 0.58 11.02 7.83
N ARG A 24 0.19 10.86 6.56
CA ARG A 24 -0.81 9.87 6.15
C ARG A 24 -0.14 8.53 5.85
N LEU A 25 -0.56 7.49 6.55
CA LEU A 25 -0.11 6.11 6.37
C LEU A 25 -1.23 5.25 5.78
N ALA A 26 -0.87 4.22 5.03
CA ALA A 26 -1.80 3.20 4.54
C ALA A 26 -1.26 1.80 4.85
N ALA A 27 -2.15 0.91 5.26
CA ALA A 27 -1.88 -0.52 5.31
C ALA A 27 -2.48 -1.17 4.06
N LEU A 28 -1.65 -1.90 3.32
CA LEU A 28 -2.01 -2.61 2.11
C LEU A 28 -1.89 -4.12 2.38
N SER A 29 -2.89 -4.89 1.95
CA SER A 29 -2.88 -6.35 2.01
C SER A 29 -3.33 -6.90 0.66
N PRO A 30 -2.42 -7.04 -0.33
CA PRO A 30 -2.77 -7.54 -1.65
C PRO A 30 -2.90 -9.06 -1.62
N GLN A 31 -3.56 -9.62 -2.65
CA GLN A 31 -3.51 -11.05 -2.88
C GLN A 31 -2.13 -11.43 -3.40
N LEU A 32 -1.52 -12.46 -2.81
CA LEU A 32 -0.18 -12.94 -3.14
C LEU A 32 -0.23 -14.31 -3.83
N THR A 33 0.78 -14.57 -4.65
CA THR A 33 1.11 -15.87 -5.22
C THR A 33 2.36 -16.42 -4.54
N LEU A 34 2.24 -17.60 -3.93
CA LEU A 34 3.33 -18.21 -3.17
C LEU A 34 4.57 -18.43 -4.05
N GLY A 35 5.71 -17.92 -3.59
CA GLY A 35 7.02 -18.09 -4.22
C GLY A 35 7.24 -17.25 -5.47
N ASN A 36 6.26 -16.46 -5.92
CA ASN A 36 6.35 -15.68 -7.15
C ASN A 36 6.51 -14.19 -6.88
N VAL A 37 7.77 -13.75 -6.82
CA VAL A 37 8.14 -12.35 -6.53
C VAL A 37 7.60 -11.38 -7.57
N ASP A 38 7.72 -11.70 -8.86
CA ASP A 38 7.31 -10.78 -9.92
C ASP A 38 5.82 -10.48 -9.88
N VAL A 39 4.99 -11.53 -9.73
CA VAL A 39 3.53 -11.38 -9.60
C VAL A 39 3.17 -10.55 -8.36
N ASN A 40 3.84 -10.82 -7.23
CA ASN A 40 3.57 -10.11 -5.97
C ASN A 40 3.97 -8.64 -6.03
N VAL A 41 5.11 -8.32 -6.64
CA VAL A 41 5.55 -6.94 -6.87
C VAL A 41 4.53 -6.18 -7.71
N GLN A 42 4.04 -6.77 -8.80
CA GLN A 42 3.03 -6.12 -9.63
C GLN A 42 1.72 -5.88 -8.87
N ALA A 43 1.27 -6.84 -8.07
CA ALA A 43 0.08 -6.69 -7.24
C ALA A 43 0.24 -5.57 -6.19
N ILE A 44 1.41 -5.49 -5.55
CA ILE A 44 1.73 -4.43 -4.57
C ILE A 44 1.73 -3.06 -5.26
N LEU A 45 2.43 -2.91 -6.38
CA LEU A 45 2.53 -1.64 -7.09
C LEU A 45 1.17 -1.16 -7.61
N ALA A 46 0.38 -2.06 -8.18
CA ALA A 46 -0.96 -1.74 -8.68
C ALA A 46 -1.87 -1.24 -7.55
N ALA A 47 -1.81 -1.86 -6.37
CA ALA A 47 -2.61 -1.45 -5.22
C ALA A 47 -2.05 -0.22 -4.49
N ALA A 48 -0.73 0.00 -4.51
CA ALA A 48 -0.07 1.14 -3.88
C ALA A 48 -0.26 2.45 -4.65
N SER A 49 -0.26 2.38 -5.99
CA SER A 49 -0.38 3.56 -6.87
C SER A 49 -1.55 4.51 -6.48
N PRO A 50 -2.82 4.06 -6.39
CA PRO A 50 -3.92 4.95 -5.99
C PRO A 50 -3.81 5.42 -4.52
N LEU A 51 -3.15 4.67 -3.64
CA LEU A 51 -2.91 5.12 -2.26
C LEU A 51 -1.96 6.33 -2.23
N VAL A 52 -0.97 6.35 -3.11
CA VAL A 52 0.00 7.46 -3.22
C VAL A 52 -0.61 8.64 -3.95
N PHE A 53 -1.07 8.43 -5.19
CA PHE A 53 -1.46 9.52 -6.09
C PHE A 53 -2.84 10.09 -5.75
N ASP A 54 -3.80 9.24 -5.42
CA ASP A 54 -5.15 9.70 -5.13
C ASP A 54 -5.34 9.94 -3.64
N GLN A 55 -4.83 9.08 -2.75
CA GLN A 55 -5.10 9.22 -1.31
C GLN A 55 -4.02 10.00 -0.55
N GLY A 56 -2.89 10.32 -1.18
CA GLY A 56 -1.80 11.08 -0.57
C GLY A 56 -1.13 10.35 0.59
N ALA A 57 -1.06 9.01 0.56
CA ALA A 57 -0.25 8.24 1.50
C ALA A 57 1.23 8.56 1.30
N ARG A 58 1.97 8.64 2.42
CA ARG A 58 3.43 8.85 2.46
C ARG A 58 4.19 7.63 2.91
N VAL A 59 3.52 6.76 3.66
CA VAL A 59 4.05 5.48 4.10
C VAL A 59 3.00 4.42 3.79
N ILE A 60 3.46 3.34 3.16
CA ILE A 60 2.64 2.16 2.90
C ILE A 60 3.31 0.99 3.59
N VAL A 61 2.56 0.28 4.42
CA VAL A 61 3.02 -0.98 5.04
C VAL A 61 2.33 -2.15 4.35
N CYS A 62 3.10 -3.23 4.14
CA CYS A 62 2.65 -4.49 3.58
C CYS A 62 2.79 -5.61 4.62
N PRO A 63 2.16 -6.78 4.42
CA PRO A 63 2.31 -7.92 5.31
C PRO A 63 3.75 -8.45 5.32
N GLU A 64 4.06 -9.25 6.34
CA GLU A 64 5.33 -9.98 6.44
C GLU A 64 5.58 -10.84 5.20
N LEU A 65 6.84 -10.85 4.72
CA LEU A 65 7.27 -11.59 3.54
C LEU A 65 6.39 -11.35 2.30
N CYS A 66 5.79 -10.17 2.13
CA CYS A 66 4.83 -9.90 1.05
C CYS A 66 5.35 -10.10 -0.39
N LEU A 67 6.67 -10.14 -0.59
CA LEU A 67 7.24 -10.45 -1.90
C LEU A 67 7.16 -11.93 -2.24
N THR A 68 7.19 -12.81 -1.25
CA THR A 68 7.31 -14.25 -1.46
C THR A 68 6.07 -14.99 -0.95
N GLY A 69 5.44 -14.49 0.10
CA GLY A 69 4.35 -15.10 0.82
C GLY A 69 4.84 -15.78 2.09
N TYR A 70 4.30 -15.38 3.25
CA TYR A 70 4.67 -15.93 4.55
C TYR A 70 4.52 -17.46 4.63
N SER A 71 3.50 -18.03 3.98
CA SER A 71 3.22 -19.47 3.99
C SER A 71 3.99 -20.26 2.94
N CYS A 72 5.13 -19.76 2.44
CA CYS A 72 5.98 -20.45 1.47
C CYS A 72 6.85 -21.58 2.05
N ALA A 73 6.71 -21.91 3.34
CA ALA A 73 7.35 -23.05 4.02
C ALA A 73 8.82 -23.20 3.61
N ASP A 74 9.22 -24.36 3.09
CA ASP A 74 10.61 -24.75 2.78
C ASP A 74 11.37 -23.82 1.81
N LEU A 75 10.71 -22.79 1.24
CA LEU A 75 11.39 -21.71 0.52
C LEU A 75 12.13 -20.75 1.48
N PHE A 76 11.87 -20.79 2.79
CA PHE A 76 12.46 -19.94 3.85
C PHE A 76 12.83 -20.71 5.11
#